data_AF-A0A9P0GFU0-F1
#
_entry.id   AF-A0A9P0GFU0-F1
#
_cell.length_a   1.000
_cell.length_b   1.000
_cell.length_c   1.000
_cell.angle_alpha   90.00
_cell.angle_beta   90.00
_cell.angle_gamma   90.00
#
_symmetry.space_group_name_H-M   'P 1'
#
loop_
_entity.id
_entity.type
_entity.pdbx_description
1 polymer ?
#
loop_
_entity_poly.entity_id
_entity_poly.type
_entity_poly.pdbx_seq_one_letter_code
_entity_poly.pdbx_strand_id
1 'polypeptide(L)'
;MPTVILLDVSLSMTKPVQLGDGFETITKKQLAELGICAFLDHLSIHSKLEFISLMAFSSLYEERCPFTRDYNVIKAELKNIEDYDKTCVETALHGVNQMVLGEWGNNTACQILLVTDGNTGLGSNSLKESLATLNQRSKVPFPVPFSFPGKLHIVCLTPTNDFNFIKSKPLYQRLIDLTGSDGSILVPENLQSEACIISLFQKLAEDMYTTFRGTMKCGNMESKIVLSPAPMPYTQVTDFDTQTHNMSELIEVCGFVGVADVGSPMAISRHLILPASSPTKASSPKKQEKSTADLEIIEDDATDEARIPSFCVLLHGALRVENMAALVNIGENWFGFVYSWADSKKKSNLMLTLLTPGADAVPWLGDLNSLGSGESFTPDQAGSFPVKPIEKRSYSQNGVVWIRQAGLQSDIQKILRHARKLPEKTQQFYKELNRLRKAAISLGFLELLNGLAYIFDQECLQLPGSAHPDCALQLQHAAEVLRKTQNRDIKYVVMPLQTNYNSS
;
A
#
# COMPACT_ATOMS: atom_id res chain seq x y z
N MET A 1 -1.62 1.95 -11.98
CA MET A 1 -1.17 0.56 -12.00
C MET A 1 -0.09 0.47 -13.07
N PRO A 2 1.19 0.59 -12.72
CA PRO A 2 2.28 0.58 -13.69
C PRO A 2 2.27 -0.68 -14.55
N THR A 3 2.86 -0.58 -15.74
CA THR A 3 3.00 -1.70 -16.67
C THR A 3 4.42 -1.81 -17.20
N VAL A 4 4.92 -3.04 -17.25
CA VAL A 4 6.20 -3.36 -17.89
C VAL A 4 5.91 -4.11 -19.19
N ILE A 5 6.34 -3.53 -20.31
CA ILE A 5 6.31 -4.19 -21.62
C ILE A 5 7.62 -4.95 -21.79
N LEU A 6 7.55 -6.27 -21.91
CA LEU A 6 8.67 -7.17 -22.19
C LEU A 6 8.60 -7.57 -23.66
N LEU A 7 9.51 -7.03 -24.48
CA LEU A 7 9.62 -7.37 -25.89
C LEU A 7 10.73 -8.41 -26.10
N ASP A 8 10.36 -9.56 -26.65
CA ASP A 8 11.30 -10.56 -27.14
C ASP A 8 12.00 -10.01 -28.39
N VAL A 9 13.33 -10.00 -28.37
CA VAL A 9 14.18 -9.54 -29.48
C VAL A 9 15.15 -10.61 -29.94
N SER A 10 14.83 -11.88 -29.67
CA SER A 10 15.60 -13.03 -30.15
C SER A 10 15.50 -13.22 -31.66
N LEU A 11 16.42 -14.02 -32.23
CA LEU A 11 16.47 -14.30 -33.67
C LEU A 11 15.17 -14.89 -34.21
N SER A 12 14.32 -15.53 -33.40
CA SER A 12 13.06 -16.09 -33.91
C SER A 12 12.01 -15.01 -34.22
N MET A 13 12.16 -13.81 -33.66
CA MET A 13 11.31 -12.65 -33.92
C MET A 13 11.60 -11.98 -35.28
N THR A 14 12.74 -12.26 -35.90
CA THR A 14 13.09 -11.73 -37.24
C THR A 14 12.49 -12.54 -38.39
N LYS A 15 11.77 -13.64 -38.08
CA LYS A 15 11.11 -14.46 -39.09
C LYS A 15 10.09 -13.64 -39.89
N PRO A 16 10.09 -13.75 -41.23
CA PRO A 16 9.15 -13.02 -42.06
C PRO A 16 7.73 -13.60 -41.95
N VAL A 17 6.75 -12.71 -42.02
CA VAL A 17 5.32 -12.96 -42.12
C VAL A 17 4.87 -12.33 -43.44
N GLN A 18 4.18 -13.11 -44.27
CA GLN A 18 3.60 -12.60 -45.51
C GLN A 18 2.28 -11.88 -45.21
N LEU A 19 2.16 -10.63 -45.62
CA LEU A 19 0.93 -9.84 -45.51
C LEU A 19 0.08 -10.01 -46.77
N GLY A 20 -1.10 -10.63 -46.64
CA GLY A 20 -2.05 -10.82 -47.74
C GLY A 20 -1.46 -11.48 -49.01
N ASP A 21 -2.02 -11.14 -50.17
CA ASP A 21 -1.60 -11.64 -51.49
C ASP A 21 -0.39 -10.86 -52.09
N GLY A 22 0.27 -10.01 -51.29
CA GLY A 22 1.39 -9.17 -51.71
C GLY A 22 2.77 -9.82 -51.51
N PHE A 23 3.80 -9.26 -52.18
CA PHE A 23 5.21 -9.64 -51.98
C PHE A 23 5.86 -8.99 -50.73
N GLU A 24 5.12 -8.17 -49.98
CA GLU A 24 5.65 -7.49 -48.79
C GLU A 24 5.73 -8.45 -47.59
N THR A 25 6.94 -8.65 -47.09
CA THR A 25 7.21 -9.45 -45.89
C THR A 25 7.57 -8.55 -44.73
N ILE A 26 6.79 -8.61 -43.66
CA ILE A 26 7.06 -7.93 -42.39
C ILE A 26 7.62 -8.95 -41.39
N THR A 27 8.52 -8.55 -40.49
CA THR A 27 9.01 -9.45 -39.45
C THR A 27 8.03 -9.52 -38.28
N LYS A 28 8.07 -10.60 -37.49
CA LYS A 28 7.26 -10.69 -36.26
C LYS A 28 7.59 -9.56 -35.27
N LYS A 29 8.86 -9.14 -35.20
CA LYS A 29 9.30 -7.98 -34.42
C LYS A 29 8.60 -6.69 -34.86
N GLN A 30 8.55 -6.41 -36.16
CA GLN A 30 7.83 -5.24 -36.68
C GLN A 30 6.32 -5.29 -36.40
N LEU A 31 5.70 -6.48 -36.43
CA LEU A 31 4.30 -6.63 -35.98
C LEU A 31 4.15 -6.38 -34.48
N ALA A 32 5.12 -6.79 -33.66
CA ALA A 32 5.16 -6.49 -32.23
C ALA A 32 5.24 -4.98 -31.99
N GLU A 33 6.13 -4.28 -32.70
CA GLU A 33 6.27 -2.82 -32.64
C GLU A 33 4.97 -2.12 -33.02
N LEU A 34 4.30 -2.55 -34.09
CA LEU A 34 3.00 -2.03 -34.52
C LEU A 34 1.93 -2.21 -33.43
N GLY A 35 1.83 -3.42 -32.87
CA GLY A 35 0.88 -3.73 -31.79
C GLY A 35 1.13 -2.92 -30.52
N ILE A 36 2.39 -2.82 -30.08
CA ILE A 36 2.78 -2.02 -28.92
C ILE A 36 2.50 -0.52 -29.18
N CYS A 37 2.75 -0.01 -30.39
CA CYS A 37 2.41 1.37 -30.73
C CYS A 37 0.90 1.60 -30.60
N ALA A 38 0.07 0.70 -31.13
CA ALA A 38 -1.40 0.78 -31.00
C ALA A 38 -1.87 0.73 -29.54
N PHE A 39 -1.24 -0.12 -28.71
CA PHE A 39 -1.48 -0.17 -27.26
C PHE A 39 -1.17 1.17 -26.60
N LEU A 40 0.00 1.74 -26.88
CA LEU A 40 0.44 3.03 -26.34
C LEU A 40 -0.43 4.20 -26.84
N ASP A 41 -0.88 4.17 -28.09
CA ASP A 41 -1.83 5.14 -28.65
C ASP A 41 -3.16 5.10 -27.91
N HIS A 42 -3.69 3.90 -27.65
CA HIS A 42 -4.92 3.75 -26.88
C HIS A 42 -4.77 4.33 -25.46
N LEU A 43 -3.67 4.03 -24.76
CA LEU A 43 -3.40 4.57 -23.43
C LEU A 43 -3.21 6.09 -23.44
N SER A 44 -2.61 6.65 -24.50
CA SER A 44 -2.43 8.10 -24.65
C SER A 44 -3.75 8.86 -24.67
N ILE A 45 -4.85 8.21 -25.04
CA ILE A 45 -6.19 8.79 -25.08
C ILE A 45 -6.95 8.47 -23.79
N HIS A 46 -6.99 7.19 -23.42
CA HIS A 46 -7.92 6.68 -22.40
C HIS A 46 -7.31 6.56 -20.99
N SER A 47 -5.98 6.42 -20.87
CA SER A 47 -5.29 6.06 -19.61
C SER A 47 -3.98 6.83 -19.39
N LYS A 48 -3.98 8.14 -19.67
CA LYS A 48 -2.80 9.04 -19.64
C LYS A 48 -1.96 9.07 -18.35
N LEU A 49 -2.52 8.58 -17.24
CA LEU A 49 -1.86 8.63 -15.93
C LEU A 49 -0.98 7.40 -15.65
N GLU A 50 -1.07 6.38 -16.50
CA GLU A 50 -0.39 5.10 -16.29
C GLU A 50 1.08 5.19 -16.68
N PHE A 51 1.93 4.67 -15.79
CA PHE A 51 3.36 4.58 -16.01
C PHE A 51 3.68 3.29 -16.77
N ILE A 52 4.37 3.42 -17.89
CA ILE A 52 4.80 2.30 -18.71
C ILE A 52 6.32 2.28 -18.77
N SER A 53 6.90 1.09 -18.64
CA SER A 53 8.31 0.82 -18.87
C SER A 53 8.48 -0.15 -20.04
N LEU A 54 9.62 -0.08 -20.73
CA LEU A 54 9.97 -0.98 -21.82
C LEU A 54 11.28 -1.70 -21.52
N MET A 55 11.21 -3.02 -21.55
CA MET A 55 12.34 -3.92 -21.41
C MET A 55 12.43 -4.82 -22.63
N ALA A 56 13.61 -4.89 -23.24
CA ALA A 56 13.91 -5.83 -24.31
C ALA A 56 14.64 -7.04 -23.72
N PHE A 57 14.36 -8.24 -24.22
CA PHE A 57 15.07 -9.43 -23.75
C PHE A 57 15.36 -10.44 -24.86
N SER A 58 16.46 -11.17 -24.65
CA SER A 58 16.90 -12.33 -25.40
C SER A 58 17.62 -13.25 -24.40
N SER A 59 18.92 -13.52 -24.54
CA SER A 59 19.71 -14.26 -23.55
C SER A 59 19.94 -13.47 -22.26
N LEU A 60 20.01 -12.15 -22.40
CA LEU A 60 20.04 -11.15 -21.34
C LEU A 60 18.79 -10.26 -21.47
N TYR A 61 18.54 -9.42 -20.47
CA TYR A 61 17.52 -8.37 -20.56
C TYR A 61 18.20 -7.00 -20.46
N GLU A 62 17.57 -6.00 -21.06
CA GLU A 62 18.00 -4.62 -21.02
C GLU A 62 16.77 -3.72 -20.81
N GLU A 63 16.86 -2.81 -19.84
CA GLU A 63 15.90 -1.73 -19.68
C GLU A 63 16.14 -0.68 -20.78
N ARG A 64 15.20 -0.55 -21.70
CA ARG A 64 15.27 0.40 -22.82
C ARG A 64 14.66 1.74 -22.46
N CYS A 65 13.59 1.73 -21.67
CA CYS A 65 12.95 2.94 -21.17
C CYS A 65 12.46 2.72 -19.74
N PRO A 66 12.83 3.57 -18.77
CA PRO A 66 12.28 3.52 -17.42
C PRO A 66 10.79 3.86 -17.40
N PHE A 67 10.15 3.69 -16.24
CA PHE A 67 8.73 4.06 -16.07
C PHE A 67 8.48 5.52 -16.41
N THR A 68 7.64 5.74 -17.43
CA THR A 68 7.28 7.07 -17.91
C THR A 68 5.81 7.15 -18.30
N ARG A 69 5.27 8.37 -18.32
CA ARG A 69 3.97 8.70 -18.92
C ARG A 69 4.12 9.25 -20.34
N ASP A 70 5.34 9.50 -20.78
CA ASP A 70 5.62 9.94 -22.15
C ASP A 70 5.72 8.72 -23.07
N TYR A 71 4.58 8.35 -23.63
CA TYR A 71 4.49 7.20 -24.52
C TYR A 71 5.23 7.40 -25.84
N ASN A 72 5.55 8.64 -26.24
CA ASN A 72 6.30 8.90 -27.47
C ASN A 72 7.77 8.52 -27.32
N VAL A 73 8.34 8.70 -26.12
CA VAL A 73 9.71 8.23 -25.82
C VAL A 73 9.81 6.71 -25.96
N ILE A 74 8.81 5.98 -25.46
CA ILE A 74 8.76 4.52 -25.58
C ILE A 74 8.67 4.10 -27.06
N LYS A 75 7.82 4.76 -27.86
CA LYS A 75 7.71 4.50 -29.31
C LYS A 75 8.99 4.81 -30.08
N ALA A 76 9.74 5.83 -29.67
CA ALA A 76 11.02 6.14 -30.27
C ALA A 76 12.06 5.05 -29.95
N GLU A 77 12.11 4.60 -28.70
CA GLU A 77 13.02 3.52 -28.29
C GLU A 77 12.69 2.18 -28.96
N LEU A 78 11.40 1.84 -29.13
CA LEU A 78 10.98 0.60 -29.82
C LEU A 78 11.61 0.43 -31.20
N LYS A 79 11.76 1.53 -31.95
CA LYS A 79 12.33 1.51 -33.31
C LYS A 79 13.85 1.32 -33.33
N ASN A 80 14.52 1.50 -32.19
CA ASN A 80 15.98 1.50 -32.06
C ASN A 80 16.50 0.23 -31.37
N ILE A 81 15.68 -0.79 -31.20
CA ILE A 81 16.10 -2.03 -30.54
C ILE A 81 16.78 -2.94 -31.55
N GLU A 82 17.94 -3.49 -31.20
CA GLU A 82 18.68 -4.44 -32.04
C GLU A 82 18.08 -5.85 -31.98
N ASP A 83 18.52 -6.74 -32.87
CA ASP A 83 18.16 -8.15 -32.86
C ASP A 83 19.26 -8.95 -32.16
N TYR A 84 18.86 -9.89 -31.30
CA TYR A 84 19.75 -10.67 -30.44
C TYR A 84 19.52 -12.17 -30.60
N ASP A 85 20.22 -12.98 -29.80
CA ASP A 85 20.40 -14.41 -30.00
C ASP A 85 19.17 -15.31 -29.68
N LYS A 86 18.93 -15.62 -28.40
CA LYS A 86 17.98 -16.67 -27.97
C LYS A 86 17.05 -16.20 -26.87
N THR A 87 15.78 -16.60 -26.90
CA THR A 87 14.80 -16.28 -25.86
C THR A 87 15.18 -16.86 -24.49
N CYS A 88 15.22 -16.03 -23.44
CA CYS A 88 15.34 -16.44 -22.04
C CYS A 88 14.32 -15.69 -21.17
N VAL A 89 13.08 -16.21 -21.12
CA VAL A 89 11.96 -15.58 -20.40
C VAL A 89 12.24 -15.43 -18.91
N GLU A 90 12.89 -16.41 -18.29
CA GLU A 90 13.20 -16.38 -16.85
C GLU A 90 14.10 -15.18 -16.48
N THR A 91 15.13 -14.92 -17.28
CA THR A 91 16.05 -13.79 -17.08
C THR A 91 15.30 -12.46 -17.19
N ALA A 92 14.38 -12.34 -18.16
CA ALA A 92 13.53 -11.16 -18.28
C ALA A 92 12.63 -10.93 -17.05
N LEU A 93 12.01 -12.00 -16.54
CA LEU A 93 11.15 -11.91 -15.34
C LEU A 93 11.93 -11.54 -14.07
N HIS A 94 13.22 -11.94 -13.97
CA HIS A 94 14.10 -11.42 -12.92
C HIS A 94 14.32 -9.91 -13.04
N GLY A 95 14.55 -9.42 -14.26
CA GLY A 95 14.65 -7.99 -14.53
C GLY A 95 13.38 -7.23 -14.13
N VAL A 96 12.21 -7.78 -14.45
CA VAL A 96 10.92 -7.18 -14.05
C VAL A 96 10.80 -7.06 -12.53
N ASN A 97 11.15 -8.10 -11.77
CA ASN A 97 11.15 -8.02 -10.30
C ASN A 97 12.06 -6.90 -9.80
N GLN A 98 13.29 -6.81 -10.33
CA GLN A 98 14.24 -5.78 -9.89
C GLN A 98 13.74 -4.37 -10.20
N MET A 99 13.24 -4.16 -11.41
CA MET A 99 12.71 -2.88 -11.89
C MET A 99 11.48 -2.43 -11.08
N VAL A 100 10.48 -3.30 -10.91
CA VAL A 100 9.25 -2.95 -10.20
C VAL A 100 9.52 -2.72 -8.72
N LEU A 101 10.31 -3.58 -8.07
CA LEU A 101 10.66 -3.40 -6.65
C LEU A 101 11.51 -2.16 -6.41
N GLY A 102 12.38 -1.80 -7.35
CA GLY A 102 13.24 -0.62 -7.26
C GLY A 102 12.45 0.70 -7.28
N GLU A 103 11.41 0.78 -8.12
CA GLU A 103 10.64 2.02 -8.34
C GLU A 103 9.35 2.08 -7.51
N TRP A 104 8.61 0.97 -7.43
CA TRP A 104 7.26 0.93 -6.87
C TRP A 104 7.12 0.12 -5.58
N GLY A 105 8.19 -0.58 -5.17
CA GLY A 105 8.18 -1.47 -4.02
C GLY A 105 7.30 -2.72 -4.24
N ASN A 106 6.86 -3.34 -3.14
CA ASN A 106 6.17 -4.64 -3.16
C ASN A 106 4.64 -4.57 -3.06
N ASN A 107 4.06 -3.39 -2.84
CA ASN A 107 2.61 -3.24 -2.61
C ASN A 107 1.86 -2.69 -3.83
N THR A 108 2.59 -2.18 -4.83
CA THR A 108 1.98 -1.58 -6.01
C THR A 108 1.63 -2.68 -7.01
N ALA A 109 0.35 -2.79 -7.33
CA ALA A 109 -0.09 -3.70 -8.37
C ALA A 109 0.49 -3.28 -9.73
N CYS A 110 1.04 -4.23 -10.47
CA CYS A 110 1.71 -3.99 -11.75
C CYS A 110 1.20 -4.98 -12.81
N GLN A 111 1.08 -4.53 -14.04
CA GLN A 111 0.81 -5.39 -15.17
C GLN A 111 2.11 -5.72 -15.90
N ILE A 112 2.24 -6.96 -16.37
CA ILE A 112 3.39 -7.41 -17.17
C ILE A 112 2.86 -7.84 -18.53
N LEU A 113 3.30 -7.17 -19.59
CA LEU A 113 2.93 -7.50 -20.97
C LEU A 113 4.13 -8.14 -21.68
N LEU A 114 4.13 -9.47 -21.80
CA LEU A 114 5.13 -10.23 -22.53
C LEU A 114 4.72 -10.38 -24.00
N VAL A 115 5.53 -9.84 -24.91
CA VAL A 115 5.32 -9.95 -26.36
C VAL A 115 6.43 -10.81 -26.97
N THR A 116 6.05 -11.95 -27.56
CA THR A 116 6.99 -12.94 -28.12
C THR A 116 6.38 -13.64 -29.34
N ASP A 117 7.14 -14.45 -30.07
CA ASP A 117 6.64 -15.27 -31.17
C ASP A 117 6.06 -16.62 -30.70
N GLY A 118 6.01 -16.84 -29.38
CA GLY A 118 5.50 -18.06 -28.76
C GLY A 118 6.56 -19.16 -28.62
N ASN A 119 7.81 -18.91 -28.98
CA ASN A 119 8.92 -19.82 -28.74
C ASN A 119 9.36 -19.79 -27.27
N THR A 120 9.82 -20.91 -26.72
CA THR A 120 10.17 -21.03 -25.29
C THR A 120 11.67 -21.06 -25.03
N GLY A 121 12.48 -20.72 -26.05
CA GLY A 121 13.93 -20.82 -26.00
C GLY A 121 14.44 -22.25 -26.15
N LEU A 122 15.77 -22.40 -26.22
CA LEU A 122 16.45 -23.69 -26.42
C LEU A 122 17.50 -23.94 -25.34
N GLY A 123 17.63 -25.20 -24.91
CA GLY A 123 18.65 -25.65 -23.96
C GLY A 123 18.36 -25.29 -22.50
N SER A 124 19.44 -25.15 -21.72
CA SER A 124 19.44 -25.00 -20.25
C SER A 124 18.64 -23.82 -19.70
N ASN A 125 18.43 -22.81 -20.54
CA ASN A 125 17.75 -21.56 -20.17
C ASN A 125 16.38 -21.44 -20.85
N SER A 126 15.88 -22.54 -21.45
CA SER A 126 14.54 -22.58 -22.02
C SER A 126 13.49 -22.59 -20.91
N LEU A 127 12.32 -22.01 -21.18
CA LEU A 127 11.21 -21.99 -20.23
C LEU A 127 10.82 -23.41 -19.79
N LYS A 128 10.93 -24.40 -20.68
CA LYS A 128 10.64 -25.80 -20.36
C LYS A 128 11.55 -26.34 -19.26
N GLU A 129 12.85 -26.08 -19.35
CA GLU A 129 13.84 -26.55 -18.38
C GLU A 129 13.78 -25.74 -17.08
N SER A 130 13.56 -24.42 -17.20
CA SER A 130 13.30 -23.54 -16.08
C SER A 130 12.12 -24.02 -15.21
N LEU A 131 11.01 -24.38 -15.84
CA LEU A 131 9.83 -24.92 -15.15
C LEU A 131 10.05 -26.34 -14.58
N ALA A 132 10.92 -27.14 -15.21
CA ALA A 132 11.25 -28.48 -14.71
C ALA A 132 12.16 -28.43 -13.47
N THR A 133 13.01 -27.42 -13.37
CA THR A 133 14.00 -27.26 -12.28
C THR A 133 13.49 -26.44 -11.08
N LEU A 134 12.22 -26.04 -11.07
CA LEU A 134 11.63 -25.15 -10.06
C LEU A 134 11.94 -25.57 -8.61
N ASN A 135 11.78 -26.86 -8.31
CA ASN A 135 11.93 -27.41 -6.96
C ASN A 135 13.38 -27.73 -6.56
N GLN A 136 14.34 -27.60 -7.49
CA GLN A 136 15.73 -28.01 -7.28
C GLN A 136 16.64 -26.80 -6.97
N ARG A 137 16.09 -25.59 -6.95
CA ARG A 137 16.84 -24.34 -6.86
C ARG A 137 16.93 -23.85 -5.42
N SER A 138 18.16 -23.67 -4.94
CA SER A 138 18.44 -23.17 -3.58
C SER A 138 19.05 -21.76 -3.54
N LYS A 139 19.67 -21.29 -4.63
CA LYS A 139 20.41 -20.01 -4.66
C LYS A 139 19.66 -18.86 -5.35
N VAL A 140 18.96 -19.14 -6.45
CA VAL A 140 18.18 -18.16 -7.19
C VAL A 140 16.76 -18.72 -7.32
N PRO A 141 15.79 -18.19 -6.56
CA PRO A 141 14.41 -18.64 -6.66
C PRO A 141 13.86 -18.30 -8.05
N PHE A 142 12.89 -19.08 -8.51
CA PHE A 142 12.20 -18.76 -9.76
C PHE A 142 11.48 -17.40 -9.61
N PRO A 143 11.46 -16.54 -10.65
CA PRO A 143 10.99 -15.15 -10.52
C PRO A 143 9.47 -15.02 -10.35
N VAL A 144 8.71 -16.13 -10.43
CA VAL A 144 7.28 -16.15 -10.12
C VAL A 144 6.98 -17.15 -8.98
N PRO A 145 6.04 -16.84 -8.07
CA PRO A 145 5.18 -15.64 -8.05
C PRO A 145 5.99 -14.35 -7.84
N PHE A 146 5.50 -13.26 -8.43
CA PHE A 146 6.16 -11.96 -8.32
C PHE A 146 6.21 -11.52 -6.85
N SER A 147 7.22 -10.73 -6.49
CA SER A 147 7.33 -10.15 -5.14
C SER A 147 6.41 -8.95 -4.91
N PHE A 148 5.48 -8.71 -5.84
CA PHE A 148 4.47 -7.66 -5.85
C PHE A 148 3.20 -8.22 -6.50
N PRO A 149 2.02 -7.58 -6.34
CA PRO A 149 0.79 -8.00 -7.01
C PRO A 149 0.91 -7.81 -8.53
N GLY A 150 1.36 -8.84 -9.24
CA GLY A 150 1.67 -8.78 -10.67
C GLY A 150 0.74 -9.65 -11.50
N LYS A 151 0.13 -9.08 -12.55
CA LYS A 151 -0.66 -9.83 -13.55
C LYS A 151 0.14 -10.01 -14.84
N LEU A 152 0.22 -11.24 -15.33
CA LEU A 152 1.02 -11.58 -16.52
C LEU A 152 0.13 -11.80 -17.75
N HIS A 153 0.25 -10.92 -18.73
CA HIS A 153 -0.38 -11.03 -20.04
C HIS A 153 0.68 -11.39 -21.09
N ILE A 154 0.41 -12.42 -21.90
CA ILE A 154 1.36 -12.96 -22.87
C ILE A 154 0.73 -12.87 -24.26
N VAL A 155 1.31 -12.06 -25.14
CA VAL A 155 0.93 -11.94 -26.56
C VAL A 155 1.90 -12.75 -27.41
N CYS A 156 1.39 -13.80 -28.04
CA CYS A 156 2.16 -14.68 -28.92
C CYS A 156 1.87 -14.37 -30.39
N LEU A 157 2.85 -13.83 -31.11
CA LEU A 157 2.78 -13.51 -32.54
C LEU A 157 3.02 -14.76 -33.40
N THR A 158 2.02 -15.64 -33.40
CA THR A 158 2.06 -16.93 -34.09
C THR A 158 0.65 -17.33 -34.53
N PRO A 159 0.50 -18.11 -35.63
CA PRO A 159 -0.78 -18.70 -35.96
C PRO A 159 -1.23 -19.67 -34.85
N THR A 160 -2.54 -19.72 -34.59
CA THR A 160 -3.15 -20.61 -33.59
C THR A 160 -2.89 -22.10 -33.86
N ASN A 161 -2.71 -22.46 -35.14
CA ASN A 161 -2.44 -23.83 -35.59
C ASN A 161 -0.93 -24.17 -35.67
N ASP A 162 -0.02 -23.27 -35.27
CA ASP A 162 1.41 -23.57 -35.28
C ASP A 162 1.73 -24.68 -34.25
N PHE A 163 2.35 -25.75 -34.72
CA PHE A 163 2.75 -26.90 -33.92
C PHE A 163 3.69 -26.52 -32.77
N ASN A 164 4.57 -25.53 -32.97
CA ASN A 164 5.45 -25.06 -31.91
C ASN A 164 4.66 -24.35 -30.81
N PHE A 165 3.67 -23.54 -31.19
CA PHE A 165 2.80 -22.85 -30.26
C PHE A 165 1.91 -23.81 -29.46
N ILE A 166 1.36 -24.85 -30.11
CA ILE A 166 0.57 -25.87 -29.43
C ILE A 166 1.37 -26.55 -28.30
N LYS A 167 2.69 -26.74 -28.50
CA LYS A 167 3.59 -27.28 -27.48
C LYS A 167 4.00 -26.28 -26.40
N SER A 168 4.16 -24.99 -26.75
CA SER A 168 4.58 -23.96 -25.80
C SER A 168 3.44 -23.38 -24.97
N LYS A 169 2.20 -23.35 -25.49
CA LYS A 169 1.02 -22.82 -24.82
C LYS A 169 0.81 -23.37 -23.39
N PRO A 170 0.94 -24.69 -23.12
CA PRO A 170 0.83 -25.22 -21.76
C PRO A 170 1.93 -24.72 -20.81
N LEU A 171 3.13 -24.40 -21.34
CA LEU A 171 4.23 -23.87 -20.54
C LEU A 171 3.96 -22.41 -20.14
N TYR A 172 3.43 -21.61 -21.07
CA TYR A 172 2.97 -20.25 -20.78
C TYR A 172 1.78 -20.22 -19.83
N GLN A 173 0.83 -21.16 -19.96
CA GLN A 173 -0.28 -21.27 -19.02
C GLN A 173 0.23 -21.59 -17.62
N ARG A 174 1.13 -22.58 -17.50
CA ARG A 174 1.76 -22.91 -16.22
C ARG A 174 2.52 -21.73 -15.62
N LEU A 175 3.16 -20.90 -16.46
CA LEU A 175 3.84 -19.69 -15.99
C LEU A 175 2.85 -18.69 -15.38
N ILE A 176 1.68 -18.48 -16.01
CA ILE A 176 0.60 -17.64 -15.48
C ILE A 176 0.05 -18.23 -14.17
N ASP A 177 -0.23 -19.53 -14.14
CA ASP A 177 -0.75 -20.22 -12.95
C ASP A 177 0.19 -20.08 -11.74
N LEU A 178 1.51 -20.08 -11.98
CA LEU A 178 2.52 -19.84 -10.95
C LEU A 178 2.57 -18.40 -10.43
N THR A 179 2.03 -17.42 -11.17
CA THR A 179 1.91 -16.04 -10.65
C THR A 179 0.80 -15.92 -9.61
N GLY A 180 -0.20 -16.81 -9.64
CA GLY A 180 -1.35 -16.77 -8.73
C GLY A 180 -2.34 -15.63 -9.00
N SER A 181 -2.29 -15.04 -10.20
CA SER A 181 -3.14 -13.92 -10.61
C SER A 181 -3.86 -14.18 -11.94
N ASP A 182 -4.92 -13.43 -12.21
CA ASP A 182 -5.65 -13.48 -13.48
C ASP A 182 -4.79 -12.89 -14.62
N GLY A 183 -4.01 -13.74 -15.27
CA GLY A 183 -3.28 -13.46 -16.50
C GLY A 183 -4.00 -13.98 -17.75
N SER A 184 -3.50 -13.65 -18.93
CA SER A 184 -4.08 -14.13 -20.20
C SER A 184 -3.03 -14.43 -21.26
N ILE A 185 -3.33 -15.40 -22.13
CA ILE A 185 -2.55 -15.70 -23.33
C ILE A 185 -3.37 -15.27 -24.53
N LEU A 186 -2.83 -14.33 -25.30
CA LEU A 186 -3.46 -13.74 -26.47
C LEU A 186 -2.70 -14.14 -27.73
N VAL A 187 -3.46 -14.48 -28.77
CA VAL A 187 -2.93 -14.89 -30.08
C VAL A 187 -3.78 -14.18 -31.13
N PRO A 188 -3.17 -13.60 -32.18
CA PRO A 188 -3.93 -12.94 -33.23
C PRO A 188 -4.72 -13.95 -34.05
N GLU A 189 -5.96 -13.60 -34.39
CA GLU A 189 -6.82 -14.45 -35.25
C GLU A 189 -6.22 -14.60 -36.64
N ASN A 190 -5.65 -13.52 -37.18
CA ASN A 190 -4.94 -13.50 -38.45
C ASN A 190 -3.63 -12.71 -38.35
N LEU A 191 -2.51 -13.43 -38.28
CA LEU A 191 -1.16 -12.84 -38.22
C LEU A 191 -0.77 -12.07 -39.50
N GLN A 192 -1.43 -12.35 -40.63
CA GLN A 192 -1.17 -11.70 -41.92
C GLN A 192 -1.92 -10.36 -42.07
N SER A 193 -2.68 -9.94 -41.06
CA SER A 193 -3.44 -8.69 -41.08
C SER A 193 -2.96 -7.77 -39.97
N GLU A 194 -2.35 -6.65 -40.35
CA GLU A 194 -1.94 -5.58 -39.43
C GLU A 194 -3.12 -5.07 -38.58
N ALA A 195 -4.30 -4.94 -39.18
CA ALA A 195 -5.52 -4.52 -38.49
C ALA A 195 -5.92 -5.49 -37.36
N CYS A 196 -5.68 -6.79 -37.54
CA CYS A 196 -5.94 -7.79 -36.50
C CYS A 196 -4.98 -7.63 -35.32
N ILE A 197 -3.70 -7.34 -35.59
CA ILE A 197 -2.71 -7.08 -34.54
C ILE A 197 -3.07 -5.80 -33.76
N ILE A 198 -3.39 -4.72 -34.47
CA ILE A 198 -3.80 -3.45 -33.85
C ILE A 198 -5.02 -3.67 -32.94
N SER A 199 -6.06 -4.34 -33.45
CA SER A 199 -7.28 -4.64 -32.69
C SER A 199 -7.00 -5.51 -31.45
N LEU A 200 -6.11 -6.51 -31.56
CA LEU A 200 -5.73 -7.37 -30.45
C LEU A 200 -5.12 -6.55 -29.28
N PHE A 201 -4.19 -5.65 -29.60
CA PHE A 201 -3.51 -4.82 -28.60
C PHE A 201 -4.42 -3.70 -28.05
N GLN A 202 -5.33 -3.16 -28.85
CA GLN A 202 -6.35 -2.23 -28.37
C GLN A 202 -7.30 -2.91 -27.37
N LYS A 203 -7.83 -4.08 -27.73
CA LYS A 203 -8.67 -4.89 -26.83
C LYS A 203 -7.93 -5.26 -25.55
N LEU A 204 -6.65 -5.60 -25.66
CA LEU A 204 -5.81 -5.86 -24.49
C LEU A 204 -5.69 -4.62 -23.59
N ALA A 205 -5.51 -3.42 -24.15
CA ALA A 205 -5.47 -2.18 -23.39
C ALA A 205 -6.83 -1.91 -22.70
N GLU A 206 -7.95 -2.16 -23.37
CA GLU A 206 -9.29 -2.05 -22.78
C GLU A 206 -9.48 -3.00 -21.58
N ASP A 207 -9.07 -4.26 -21.74
CA ASP A 207 -9.17 -5.28 -20.69
C ASP A 207 -8.25 -4.97 -19.48
N MET A 208 -7.02 -4.50 -19.75
CA MET A 208 -6.03 -4.21 -18.71
C MET A 208 -6.33 -2.94 -17.90
N TYR A 209 -7.00 -1.95 -18.51
CA TYR A 209 -7.23 -0.63 -17.92
C TYR A 209 -8.70 -0.26 -17.92
N THR A 210 -9.55 -1.19 -17.50
CA THR A 210 -10.95 -0.91 -17.24
C THR A 210 -11.07 0.25 -16.24
N THR A 211 -11.64 1.36 -16.69
CA THR A 211 -11.82 2.53 -15.84
C THR A 211 -12.99 2.30 -14.89
N PHE A 212 -12.78 2.49 -13.59
CA PHE A 212 -13.90 2.54 -12.67
C PHE A 212 -14.66 3.85 -12.84
N ARG A 213 -15.97 3.75 -13.05
CA ARG A 213 -16.89 4.88 -13.12
C ARG A 213 -17.88 4.80 -11.98
N GLY A 214 -18.06 5.91 -11.29
CA GLY A 214 -18.97 6.00 -10.16
C GLY A 214 -19.62 7.36 -10.06
N THR A 215 -20.43 7.53 -9.02
CA THR A 215 -21.06 8.80 -8.65
C THR A 215 -20.63 9.16 -7.24
N MET A 216 -20.05 10.34 -7.07
CA MET A 216 -19.75 10.91 -5.75
C MET A 216 -20.90 11.81 -5.34
N LYS A 217 -21.47 11.58 -4.16
CA LYS A 217 -22.66 12.25 -3.66
C LYS A 217 -22.43 12.81 -2.26
N CYS A 218 -22.91 14.02 -2.01
CA CYS A 218 -22.93 14.66 -0.70
C CYS A 218 -24.30 15.33 -0.52
N GLY A 219 -25.23 14.64 0.15
CA GLY A 219 -26.62 15.07 0.23
C GLY A 219 -27.25 15.15 -1.17
N ASN A 220 -27.62 16.35 -1.61
CA ASN A 220 -28.22 16.58 -2.93
C ASN A 220 -27.20 16.96 -4.02
N MET A 221 -25.93 17.16 -3.65
CA MET A 221 -24.87 17.45 -4.61
C MET A 221 -24.28 16.13 -5.13
N GLU A 222 -24.18 15.98 -6.44
CA GLU A 222 -23.59 14.79 -7.05
C GLU A 222 -22.71 15.14 -8.26
N SER A 223 -21.74 14.28 -8.55
CA SER A 223 -20.93 14.36 -9.76
C SER A 223 -20.47 12.96 -10.16
N LYS A 224 -20.44 12.70 -11.47
CA LYS A 224 -19.87 11.48 -12.01
C LYS A 224 -18.36 11.56 -11.93
N ILE A 225 -17.73 10.46 -11.52
CA ILE A 225 -16.29 10.39 -11.29
C ILE A 225 -15.67 9.16 -11.94
N VAL A 226 -14.38 9.27 -12.18
CA VAL A 226 -13.48 8.17 -12.54
C VAL A 226 -12.43 8.04 -11.45
N LEU A 227 -12.14 6.80 -11.05
CA LEU A 227 -11.04 6.49 -10.13
C LEU A 227 -9.82 6.00 -10.91
N SER A 228 -8.64 6.54 -10.58
CA SER A 228 -7.37 6.15 -11.19
C SER A 228 -6.29 5.85 -10.13
N PRO A 229 -5.71 4.64 -10.09
CA PRO A 229 -6.11 3.46 -10.86
C PRO A 229 -7.50 2.96 -10.44
N ALA A 230 -8.09 2.02 -11.18
CA ALA A 230 -9.34 1.38 -10.76
C ALA A 230 -9.12 0.61 -9.43
N PRO A 231 -10.07 0.67 -8.48
CA PRO A 231 -10.03 -0.13 -7.26
C PRO A 231 -10.14 -1.61 -7.61
N MET A 232 -9.25 -2.40 -7.02
CA MET A 232 -9.31 -3.86 -7.08
C MET A 232 -10.20 -4.40 -5.95
N PRO A 233 -10.89 -5.54 -6.16
CA PRO A 233 -11.57 -6.24 -5.07
C PRO A 233 -10.61 -6.53 -3.93
N TYR A 234 -11.06 -6.33 -2.69
CA TYR A 234 -10.26 -6.61 -1.51
C TYR A 234 -10.74 -7.89 -0.84
N THR A 235 -9.87 -8.88 -0.73
CA THR A 235 -10.15 -10.13 -0.04
C THR A 235 -9.52 -10.11 1.35
N GLN A 236 -10.37 -10.09 2.37
CA GLN A 236 -9.96 -10.23 3.75
C GLN A 236 -9.97 -11.71 4.14
N VAL A 237 -8.82 -12.21 4.56
CA VAL A 237 -8.68 -13.57 5.10
C VAL A 237 -8.62 -13.47 6.62
N THR A 238 -9.58 -14.10 7.28
CA THR A 238 -9.61 -14.27 8.73
C THR A 238 -9.33 -15.73 9.08
N ASP A 239 -9.15 -16.04 10.37
CA ASP A 239 -8.85 -17.41 10.83
C ASP A 239 -9.92 -18.45 10.43
N PHE A 240 -11.16 -18.01 10.13
CA PHE A 240 -12.31 -18.88 9.88
C PHE A 240 -13.08 -18.58 8.60
N ASP A 241 -12.83 -17.46 7.92
CA ASP A 241 -13.60 -17.03 6.75
C ASP A 241 -12.77 -16.18 5.79
N THR A 242 -13.14 -16.20 4.51
CA THR A 242 -12.56 -15.38 3.44
C THR A 242 -13.66 -14.56 2.78
N GLN A 243 -13.67 -13.26 3.05
CA GLN A 243 -14.68 -12.34 2.52
C GLN A 243 -14.06 -11.43 1.47
N THR A 244 -14.72 -11.32 0.31
CA THR A 244 -14.28 -10.43 -0.78
C THR A 244 -15.22 -9.25 -0.88
N HIS A 245 -14.67 -8.05 -0.71
CA HIS A 245 -15.38 -6.78 -0.77
C HIS A 245 -15.14 -6.11 -2.12
N ASN A 246 -16.23 -5.65 -2.74
CA ASN A 246 -16.21 -4.87 -3.97
C ASN A 246 -16.70 -3.46 -3.68
N MET A 247 -16.06 -2.48 -4.32
CA MET A 247 -16.40 -1.08 -4.12
C MET A 247 -17.73 -0.74 -4.81
N SER A 248 -18.59 0.00 -4.12
CA SER A 248 -19.84 0.53 -4.66
C SER A 248 -19.57 1.59 -5.73
N GLU A 249 -20.38 1.60 -6.78
CA GLU A 249 -20.38 2.69 -7.78
C GLU A 249 -20.85 4.03 -7.18
N LEU A 250 -21.63 4.00 -6.09
CA LEU A 250 -22.03 5.19 -5.34
C LEU A 250 -21.10 5.41 -4.16
N ILE A 251 -20.40 6.54 -4.16
CA ILE A 251 -19.55 7.02 -3.06
C ILE A 251 -20.29 8.15 -2.35
N GLU A 252 -20.74 7.90 -1.13
CA GLU A 252 -21.53 8.87 -0.38
C GLU A 252 -20.69 9.52 0.73
N VAL A 253 -20.66 10.84 0.76
CA VAL A 253 -20.02 11.62 1.83
C VAL A 253 -20.90 11.59 3.06
N CYS A 254 -20.37 11.03 4.15
CA CYS A 254 -21.06 10.90 5.44
C CYS A 254 -20.78 12.08 6.38
N GLY A 255 -19.62 12.74 6.21
CA GLY A 255 -19.22 13.85 7.07
C GLY A 255 -17.81 14.34 6.79
N PHE A 256 -17.35 15.31 7.58
CA PHE A 256 -16.04 15.93 7.44
C PHE A 256 -15.28 15.85 8.77
N VAL A 257 -13.99 15.53 8.69
CA VAL A 257 -13.10 15.37 9.83
C VAL A 257 -11.83 16.18 9.55
N GLY A 258 -11.28 16.84 10.56
CA GLY A 258 -10.01 17.57 10.41
C GLY A 258 -8.88 16.63 10.00
N VAL A 259 -8.00 17.06 9.08
CA VAL A 259 -6.89 16.22 8.60
C VAL A 259 -5.97 15.78 9.75
N ALA A 260 -5.82 16.63 10.78
CA ALA A 260 -5.05 16.30 11.99
C ALA A 260 -5.64 15.12 12.79
N ASP A 261 -6.96 15.00 12.84
CA ASP A 261 -7.67 13.93 13.56
C ASP A 261 -7.72 12.63 12.76
N VAL A 262 -7.82 12.74 11.43
CA VAL A 262 -7.68 11.57 10.54
C VAL A 262 -6.29 10.95 10.69
N GLY A 263 -5.24 11.79 10.72
CA GLY A 263 -3.86 11.33 10.79
C GLY A 263 -3.47 10.54 9.54
N SER A 264 -2.84 9.38 9.74
CA SER A 264 -2.38 8.50 8.66
C SER A 264 -2.89 7.06 8.88
N PRO A 265 -4.19 6.79 8.63
CA PRO A 265 -4.74 5.47 8.82
C PRO A 265 -4.14 4.46 7.84
N MET A 266 -4.22 3.18 8.20
CA MET A 266 -3.88 2.09 7.28
C MET A 266 -4.81 2.14 6.08
N ALA A 267 -4.22 2.12 4.89
CA ALA A 267 -4.92 2.21 3.62
C ALA A 267 -4.70 0.92 2.83
N ILE A 268 -5.77 0.39 2.25
CA ILE A 268 -5.67 -0.69 1.25
C ILE A 268 -5.04 -0.12 -0.02
N SER A 269 -5.60 0.99 -0.51
CA SER A 269 -5.21 1.61 -1.76
C SER A 269 -5.60 3.08 -1.80
N ARG A 270 -5.01 3.80 -2.76
CA ARG A 270 -5.27 5.23 -3.00
C ARG A 270 -5.58 5.45 -4.47
N HIS A 271 -6.57 6.30 -4.73
CA HIS A 271 -7.11 6.54 -6.06
C HIS A 271 -7.31 8.03 -6.27
N LEU A 272 -6.87 8.56 -7.41
CA LEU A 272 -7.25 9.90 -7.83
C LEU A 272 -8.72 9.90 -8.24
N ILE A 273 -9.45 10.92 -7.78
CA ILE A 273 -10.82 11.18 -8.23
C ILE A 273 -10.76 12.21 -9.34
N LEU A 274 -11.24 11.83 -10.53
CA LEU A 274 -11.33 12.69 -11.70
C LEU A 274 -12.81 12.90 -12.05
N PRO A 275 -13.25 14.12 -12.40
CA PRO A 275 -14.59 14.33 -12.90
C PRO A 275 -14.76 13.60 -14.24
N ALA A 276 -15.85 12.84 -14.38
CA ALA A 276 -16.21 12.19 -15.63
C ALA A 276 -17.03 13.17 -16.48
N SER A 277 -16.60 13.43 -17.72
CA SER A 277 -17.45 14.08 -18.72
C SER A 277 -18.67 13.21 -18.99
N SER A 278 -19.83 13.85 -19.14
CA SER A 278 -21.04 13.11 -19.53
C SER A 278 -20.84 12.58 -20.95
N PRO A 279 -21.14 11.30 -21.25
CA PRO A 279 -21.12 10.85 -22.62
C PRO A 279 -22.15 11.68 -23.39
N THR A 280 -21.68 12.53 -24.31
CA THR A 280 -22.50 13.19 -25.31
C THR A 280 -23.32 12.09 -25.99
N LYS A 281 -24.64 12.25 -25.95
CA LYS A 281 -25.55 11.36 -26.67
C LYS A 281 -25.07 11.29 -28.12
N ALA A 282 -24.79 10.08 -28.59
CA ALA A 282 -24.53 9.77 -29.98
C ALA A 282 -25.51 10.57 -30.87
N SER A 283 -25.01 11.62 -31.50
CA SER A 283 -25.75 12.33 -32.53
C SER A 283 -25.86 11.40 -33.72
N SER A 284 -27.10 11.08 -34.05
CA SER A 284 -27.59 10.45 -35.28
C SER A 284 -26.69 10.58 -36.53
N PRO A 285 -26.65 9.57 -37.41
CA PRO A 285 -25.78 9.56 -38.58
C PRO A 285 -26.27 10.58 -39.61
N LYS A 286 -25.48 11.63 -39.86
CA LYS A 286 -25.62 12.43 -41.07
C LYS A 286 -24.56 12.01 -42.08
N LYS A 287 -25.04 11.81 -43.30
CA LYS A 287 -24.37 11.24 -44.47
C LYS A 287 -23.07 11.95 -44.83
N GLN A 288 -22.16 11.16 -45.36
CA GLN A 288 -20.98 11.55 -46.12
C GLN A 288 -21.29 12.67 -47.12
N GLU A 289 -20.42 13.67 -47.17
CA GLU A 289 -20.00 14.29 -48.43
C GLU A 289 -18.55 14.79 -48.29
N LYS A 290 -17.79 14.59 -49.37
CA LYS A 290 -16.34 14.78 -49.49
C LYS A 290 -15.96 16.26 -49.51
N SER A 291 -14.93 16.66 -48.76
CA SER A 291 -13.92 17.61 -49.24
C SER A 291 -12.64 17.53 -48.42
N THR A 292 -11.53 17.70 -49.13
CA THR A 292 -10.12 17.64 -48.77
C THR A 292 -9.64 18.74 -47.83
N ALA A 293 -8.60 18.41 -47.04
CA ALA A 293 -7.61 19.30 -46.41
C ALA A 293 -8.14 20.36 -45.43
N ASP A 294 -8.03 20.10 -44.13
CA ASP A 294 -6.98 20.67 -43.28
C ASP A 294 -7.05 20.05 -41.88
N LEU A 295 -5.87 19.77 -41.33
CA LEU A 295 -5.66 19.26 -39.98
C LEU A 295 -5.90 20.38 -38.98
N GLU A 296 -7.13 20.48 -38.46
CA GLU A 296 -7.39 21.27 -37.26
C GLU A 296 -7.48 20.36 -36.04
N ILE A 297 -6.66 20.73 -35.06
CA ILE A 297 -6.52 20.14 -33.74
C ILE A 297 -7.90 20.17 -33.05
N ILE A 298 -8.35 19.01 -32.59
CA ILE A 298 -9.54 18.88 -31.74
C ILE A 298 -9.20 19.49 -30.36
N GLU A 299 -9.32 20.81 -30.24
CA GLU A 299 -9.22 21.55 -28.97
C GLU A 299 -10.58 22.14 -28.52
N ASP A 300 -11.65 21.98 -29.31
CA ASP A 300 -12.87 22.80 -29.16
C ASP A 300 -14.02 22.20 -28.32
N ASP A 301 -13.86 21.02 -27.72
CA ASP A 301 -14.91 20.42 -26.84
C ASP A 301 -14.65 20.65 -25.33
N ALA A 302 -13.49 21.21 -24.95
CA ALA A 302 -13.14 21.47 -23.55
C ALA A 302 -13.70 22.79 -23.00
N THR A 303 -14.11 23.72 -23.87
CA THR A 303 -14.48 25.09 -23.48
C THR A 303 -15.88 25.22 -22.88
N ASP A 304 -16.81 24.33 -23.23
CA ASP A 304 -18.18 24.37 -22.69
C ASP A 304 -18.34 23.51 -21.42
N GLU A 305 -17.66 22.37 -21.29
CA GLU A 305 -17.67 21.56 -20.06
C GLU A 305 -17.00 22.27 -18.87
N ALA A 306 -15.95 23.08 -19.12
CA ALA A 306 -15.26 23.85 -18.09
C ALA A 306 -16.14 24.95 -17.45
N ARG A 307 -17.27 25.30 -18.06
CA ARG A 307 -18.22 26.29 -17.53
C ARG A 307 -19.29 25.68 -16.63
N ILE A 308 -19.47 24.36 -16.67
CA ILE A 308 -20.46 23.67 -15.85
C ILE A 308 -19.89 23.51 -14.44
N PRO A 309 -20.57 24.01 -13.38
CA PRO A 309 -20.11 23.84 -12.01
C PRO A 309 -19.97 22.35 -11.66
N SER A 310 -18.77 21.96 -11.22
CA SER A 310 -18.47 20.59 -10.82
C SER A 310 -18.37 20.46 -9.30
N PHE A 311 -19.16 19.56 -8.72
CA PHE A 311 -19.08 19.24 -7.29
C PHE A 311 -17.67 18.75 -6.89
N CYS A 312 -16.96 18.05 -7.77
CA CYS A 312 -15.57 17.62 -7.50
C CYS A 312 -14.64 18.82 -7.29
N VAL A 313 -14.79 19.87 -8.10
CA VAL A 313 -13.96 21.09 -8.00
C VAL A 313 -14.30 21.87 -6.72
N LEU A 314 -15.59 21.97 -6.40
CA LEU A 314 -16.05 22.60 -5.16
C LEU A 314 -15.51 21.86 -3.92
N LEU A 315 -15.69 20.54 -3.88
CA LEU A 315 -15.25 19.70 -2.77
C LEU A 315 -13.72 19.77 -2.60
N HIS A 316 -12.96 19.71 -3.70
CA HIS A 316 -11.51 19.88 -3.67
C HIS A 316 -11.08 21.19 -3.00
N GLY A 317 -11.65 22.31 -3.45
CA GLY A 317 -11.35 23.63 -2.93
C GLY A 317 -11.67 23.74 -1.45
N ALA A 318 -12.86 23.28 -1.05
CA ALA A 318 -13.31 23.33 0.34
C ALA A 318 -12.41 22.50 1.27
N LEU A 319 -12.13 21.24 0.92
CA LEU A 319 -11.28 20.36 1.73
C LEU A 319 -9.86 20.92 1.90
N ARG A 320 -9.32 21.56 0.85
CA ARG A 320 -7.99 22.17 0.90
C ARG A 320 -7.95 23.41 1.78
N VAL A 321 -8.92 24.30 1.66
CA VAL A 321 -8.95 25.57 2.40
C VAL A 321 -9.20 25.32 3.89
N GLU A 322 -10.14 24.44 4.20
CA GLU A 322 -10.53 24.13 5.58
C GLU A 322 -9.61 23.10 6.25
N ASN A 323 -8.63 22.55 5.52
CA ASN A 323 -7.75 21.49 6.00
C ASN A 323 -8.52 20.29 6.59
N MET A 324 -9.53 19.84 5.84
CA MET A 324 -10.43 18.74 6.20
C MET A 324 -10.32 17.57 5.21
N ALA A 325 -10.77 16.41 5.66
CA ALA A 325 -11.05 15.25 4.83
C ALA A 325 -12.54 14.88 4.93
N ALA A 326 -13.12 14.42 3.84
CA ALA A 326 -14.48 13.89 3.81
C ALA A 326 -14.44 12.38 4.10
N LEU A 327 -15.17 11.95 5.13
CA LEU A 327 -15.46 10.54 5.37
C LEU A 327 -16.50 10.09 4.35
N VAL A 328 -16.19 9.01 3.62
CA VAL A 328 -17.08 8.45 2.60
C VAL A 328 -17.43 7.01 2.89
N ASN A 329 -18.68 6.65 2.63
CA ASN A 329 -19.14 5.28 2.55
C ASN A 329 -18.92 4.77 1.11
N ILE A 330 -18.24 3.63 0.99
CA ILE A 330 -17.83 3.02 -0.29
C ILE A 330 -18.40 1.61 -0.47
N GLY A 331 -19.19 1.10 0.47
CA GLY A 331 -19.77 -0.24 0.41
C GLY A 331 -20.45 -0.64 1.71
N GLU A 332 -20.86 -1.91 1.83
CA GLU A 332 -21.45 -2.39 3.08
C GLU A 332 -20.40 -2.42 4.19
N ASN A 333 -20.60 -1.59 5.22
CA ASN A 333 -19.69 -1.41 6.35
C ASN A 333 -18.23 -1.16 5.92
N TRP A 334 -18.05 -0.36 4.87
CA TRP A 334 -16.74 -0.06 4.30
C TRP A 334 -16.59 1.42 3.99
N PHE A 335 -15.50 2.00 4.49
CA PHE A 335 -15.29 3.45 4.52
C PHE A 335 -13.98 3.87 3.85
N GLY A 336 -13.92 5.15 3.47
CA GLY A 336 -12.74 5.79 2.92
C GLY A 336 -12.65 7.26 3.33
N PHE A 337 -11.52 7.89 3.02
CA PHE A 337 -11.35 9.33 3.13
C PHE A 337 -11.05 9.96 1.79
N VAL A 338 -11.79 11.02 1.47
CA VAL A 338 -11.51 11.91 0.35
C VAL A 338 -10.83 13.16 0.88
N TYR A 339 -9.68 13.51 0.31
CA TYR A 339 -8.94 14.72 0.69
C TYR A 339 -8.27 15.36 -0.52
N SER A 340 -7.90 16.63 -0.36
CA SER A 340 -7.06 17.31 -1.34
C SER A 340 -5.62 16.81 -1.23
N TRP A 341 -5.10 16.25 -2.32
CA TRP A 341 -3.71 15.82 -2.43
C TRP A 341 -2.98 16.68 -3.46
N ALA A 342 -1.70 16.97 -3.22
CA ALA A 342 -0.88 17.77 -4.11
C ALA A 342 0.41 17.02 -4.45
N ASP A 343 0.57 16.67 -5.73
CA ASP A 343 1.78 16.07 -6.29
C ASP A 343 2.93 17.09 -6.30
N SER A 344 2.58 18.36 -6.51
CA SER A 344 3.51 19.48 -6.53
C SER A 344 2.83 20.75 -6.02
N LYS A 345 3.60 21.82 -5.80
CA LYS A 345 3.06 23.13 -5.40
C LYS A 345 2.01 23.69 -6.39
N LYS A 346 2.01 23.22 -7.65
CA LYS A 346 1.16 23.74 -8.73
C LYS A 346 -0.05 22.88 -9.06
N LYS A 347 -0.02 21.57 -8.78
CA LYS A 347 -1.09 20.64 -9.16
C LYS A 347 -1.62 19.90 -7.95
N SER A 348 -2.92 20.05 -7.70
CA SER A 348 -3.62 19.36 -6.62
C SER A 348 -4.93 18.80 -7.16
N ASN A 349 -5.26 17.58 -6.71
CA ASN A 349 -6.45 16.83 -7.11
C ASN A 349 -7.13 16.23 -5.87
N LEU A 350 -8.36 15.76 -6.03
CA LEU A 350 -8.98 14.90 -5.03
C LEU A 350 -8.34 13.51 -5.05
N MET A 351 -8.09 12.98 -3.86
CA MET A 351 -7.62 11.61 -3.65
C MET A 351 -8.56 10.91 -2.69
N LEU A 352 -8.95 9.70 -3.05
CA LEU A 352 -9.66 8.75 -2.22
C LEU A 352 -8.66 7.75 -1.63
N THR A 353 -8.73 7.54 -0.33
CA THR A 353 -8.04 6.46 0.38
C THR A 353 -9.05 5.46 0.89
N LEU A 354 -8.92 4.19 0.48
CA LEU A 354 -9.78 3.11 0.95
C LEU A 354 -9.20 2.55 2.26
N LEU A 355 -10.03 2.47 3.30
CA LEU A 355 -9.66 1.86 4.57
C LEU A 355 -9.89 0.35 4.51
N THR A 356 -9.44 -0.38 5.53
CA THR A 356 -9.88 -1.77 5.71
C THR A 356 -11.40 -1.83 5.92
N PRO A 357 -12.11 -2.84 5.38
CA PRO A 357 -13.50 -3.09 5.74
C PRO A 357 -13.70 -3.18 7.24
N GLY A 358 -14.85 -2.71 7.72
CA GLY A 358 -15.14 -2.58 9.14
C GLY A 358 -15.24 -1.13 9.60
N ALA A 359 -15.99 -0.94 10.69
CA ALA A 359 -16.25 0.39 11.25
C ALA A 359 -15.16 0.85 12.22
N ASP A 360 -14.27 -0.05 12.65
CA ASP A 360 -13.17 0.18 13.58
C ASP A 360 -11.81 0.32 12.89
N ALA A 361 -11.81 0.52 11.56
CA ALA A 361 -10.62 0.64 10.72
C ALA A 361 -9.65 1.75 11.19
N VAL A 362 -10.16 2.76 11.89
CA VAL A 362 -9.37 3.86 12.47
C VAL A 362 -9.63 3.96 13.97
N PRO A 363 -8.88 3.23 14.82
CA PRO A 363 -9.20 3.08 16.23
C PRO A 363 -9.28 4.40 17.02
N TRP A 364 -8.53 5.42 16.61
CA TRP A 364 -8.54 6.74 17.26
C TRP A 364 -9.72 7.62 16.83
N LEU A 365 -10.49 7.23 15.82
CA LEU A 365 -11.78 7.84 15.49
C LEU A 365 -12.95 7.06 16.11
N GLY A 366 -12.69 5.89 16.69
CA GLY A 366 -13.73 5.02 17.23
C GLY A 366 -14.51 4.30 16.14
N ASP A 367 -15.76 3.94 16.45
CA ASP A 367 -16.67 3.31 15.51
C ASP A 367 -17.23 4.34 14.52
N LEU A 368 -16.88 4.19 13.24
CA LEU A 368 -17.29 5.09 12.16
C LEU A 368 -18.81 5.16 11.96
N ASN A 369 -19.56 4.11 12.33
CA ASN A 369 -21.02 4.12 12.29
C ASN A 369 -21.64 4.96 13.42
N SER A 370 -20.88 5.19 14.49
CA SER A 370 -21.31 5.95 15.66
C SER A 370 -20.91 7.43 15.60
N LEU A 371 -20.32 7.88 14.49
CA LEU A 371 -20.03 9.29 14.25
C LEU A 371 -21.31 10.05 13.88
N GLY A 372 -21.46 11.25 14.43
CA GLY A 372 -22.59 12.12 14.12
C GLY A 372 -22.23 13.60 14.16
N SER A 373 -23.20 14.44 13.81
CA SER A 373 -23.00 15.90 13.77
C SER A 373 -22.78 16.47 15.17
N GLY A 374 -21.83 17.39 15.31
CA GLY A 374 -21.58 18.09 16.57
C GLY A 374 -22.80 18.86 17.11
N GLU A 375 -23.76 19.21 16.25
CA GLU A 375 -25.02 19.88 16.63
C GLU A 375 -26.03 18.92 17.29
N SER A 376 -25.88 17.61 17.08
CA SER A 376 -26.80 16.59 17.60
C SER A 376 -26.47 16.15 19.02
N PHE A 377 -25.31 16.56 19.56
CA PHE A 377 -24.81 16.13 20.87
C PHE A 377 -24.52 17.33 21.77
N THR A 378 -24.73 17.16 23.07
CA THR A 378 -24.23 18.14 24.05
C THR A 378 -22.70 18.07 24.13
N PRO A 379 -22.00 19.14 24.54
CA PRO A 379 -20.54 19.14 24.66
C PRO A 379 -19.99 18.02 25.55
N ASP A 380 -20.77 17.58 26.54
CA ASP A 380 -20.42 16.47 27.43
C ASP A 380 -20.59 15.09 26.77
N GLN A 381 -21.42 14.99 25.73
CA GLN A 381 -21.63 13.79 24.91
C GLN A 381 -20.73 13.75 23.67
N ALA A 382 -20.26 14.91 23.21
CA ALA A 382 -19.33 15.03 22.10
C ALA A 382 -17.93 14.57 22.54
N GLY A 383 -17.58 13.33 22.19
CA GLY A 383 -16.22 12.83 22.35
C GLY A 383 -15.21 13.64 21.54
N SER A 384 -14.00 13.83 22.06
CA SER A 384 -12.89 14.45 21.33
C SER A 384 -11.96 13.40 20.73
N PHE A 385 -11.43 13.67 19.54
CA PHE A 385 -10.34 12.88 18.98
C PHE A 385 -8.98 13.26 19.61
N PRO A 386 -8.03 12.32 19.72
CA PRO A 386 -8.17 10.89 19.44
C PRO A 386 -8.91 10.14 20.57
N VAL A 387 -9.75 9.18 20.19
CA VAL A 387 -10.37 8.23 21.12
C VAL A 387 -9.27 7.38 21.77
N LYS A 388 -9.17 7.46 23.10
CA LYS A 388 -8.16 6.71 23.85
C LYS A 388 -8.64 5.28 24.06
N PRO A 389 -7.76 4.28 23.89
CA PRO A 389 -8.12 2.90 24.21
C PRO A 389 -8.47 2.77 25.69
N ILE A 390 -9.45 1.92 26.00
CA ILE A 390 -9.90 1.62 27.37
C ILE A 390 -8.70 1.18 28.22
N GLU A 391 -7.86 0.31 27.65
CA GLU A 391 -6.64 -0.15 28.28
C GLU A 391 -5.41 0.61 27.76
N LYS A 392 -4.69 1.25 28.69
CA LYS A 392 -3.40 1.89 28.37
C LYS A 392 -2.39 0.83 27.94
N ARG A 393 -1.62 1.12 26.89
CA ARG A 393 -0.52 0.25 26.43
C ARG A 393 0.63 0.21 27.45
N SER A 394 1.47 -0.82 27.38
CA SER A 394 2.58 -1.05 28.32
C SER A 394 3.55 0.13 28.43
N TYR A 395 3.83 0.83 27.33
CA TYR A 395 4.69 2.02 27.28
C TYR A 395 4.04 3.29 27.85
N SER A 396 2.70 3.31 27.97
CA SER A 396 1.92 4.39 28.60
C SER A 396 1.50 4.03 30.03
N GLN A 397 1.98 2.89 30.54
CA GLN A 397 1.80 2.44 31.90
C GLN A 397 3.16 2.31 32.59
N ASN A 398 3.18 2.42 33.92
CA ASN A 398 4.38 2.16 34.69
C ASN A 398 4.55 0.64 34.90
N GLY A 399 4.91 -0.07 33.83
CA GLY A 399 5.27 -1.48 33.87
C GLY A 399 6.59 -1.71 34.61
N VAL A 400 6.79 -2.95 35.08
CA VAL A 400 8.05 -3.39 35.70
C VAL A 400 8.60 -4.55 34.87
N VAL A 401 9.86 -4.43 34.42
CA VAL A 401 10.51 -5.42 33.55
C VAL A 401 11.93 -5.69 34.05
N TRP A 402 12.15 -6.86 34.67
CA TRP A 402 13.44 -7.25 35.27
C TRP A 402 14.10 -8.45 34.58
N ILE A 403 13.80 -8.67 33.30
CA ILE A 403 14.46 -9.70 32.49
C ILE A 403 15.96 -9.38 32.31
N ARG A 404 16.31 -8.09 32.24
CA ARG A 404 17.69 -7.60 32.16
C ARG A 404 18.07 -6.89 33.45
N GLN A 405 19.33 -7.11 33.90
CA GLN A 405 19.88 -6.51 35.12
C GLN A 405 19.74 -4.97 35.16
N ALA A 406 19.92 -4.30 34.02
CA ALA A 406 19.83 -2.84 33.93
C ALA A 406 18.45 -2.30 34.35
N GLY A 407 17.36 -3.00 34.03
CA GLY A 407 16.00 -2.61 34.40
C GLY A 407 15.83 -2.62 35.92
N LEU A 408 16.23 -3.73 36.56
CA LEU A 408 16.21 -3.87 38.01
C LEU A 408 17.07 -2.82 38.73
N GLN A 409 18.30 -2.61 38.25
CA GLN A 409 19.20 -1.60 38.81
C GLN A 409 18.60 -0.19 38.69
N SER A 410 17.97 0.14 37.57
CA SER A 410 17.36 1.46 37.37
C SER A 410 16.21 1.75 38.34
N ASP A 411 15.39 0.75 38.65
CA ASP A 411 14.30 0.85 39.62
C ASP A 411 14.84 1.04 41.05
N ILE A 412 15.84 0.24 41.44
CA ILE A 412 16.51 0.39 42.75
C ILE A 412 17.16 1.77 42.86
N GLN A 413 17.92 2.19 41.85
CA GLN A 413 18.57 3.51 41.84
C GLN A 413 17.55 4.65 41.88
N LYS A 414 16.37 4.50 41.27
CA LYS A 414 15.29 5.49 41.36
C LYS A 414 14.79 5.62 42.80
N ILE A 415 14.59 4.50 43.49
CA ILE A 415 14.20 4.50 44.91
C ILE A 415 15.29 5.15 45.77
N LEU A 416 16.57 4.79 45.57
CA LEU A 416 17.69 5.37 46.32
C LEU A 416 17.85 6.88 46.09
N ARG A 417 17.63 7.36 44.86
CA ARG A 417 17.62 8.81 44.56
C ARG A 417 16.54 9.57 45.34
N HIS A 418 15.38 8.95 45.58
CA HIS A 418 14.34 9.53 46.42
C HIS A 418 14.65 9.41 47.91
N ALA A 419 15.25 8.29 48.33
CA ALA A 419 15.63 8.04 49.71
C ALA A 419 16.63 9.07 50.25
N ARG A 420 17.63 9.47 49.45
CA ARG A 420 18.62 10.52 49.80
C ARG A 420 18.03 11.93 49.88
N LYS A 421 16.78 12.13 49.47
CA LYS A 421 16.05 13.41 49.49
C LYS A 421 14.88 13.40 50.47
N LEU A 422 14.93 12.53 51.48
CA LEU A 422 13.94 12.52 52.55
C LEU A 422 14.24 13.66 53.55
N PRO A 423 13.22 14.36 54.07
CA PRO A 423 11.78 14.11 53.94
C PRO A 423 11.09 14.71 52.70
N GLU A 424 11.78 15.50 51.87
CA GLU A 424 11.17 16.23 50.74
C GLU A 424 10.49 15.32 49.70
N LYS A 425 11.00 14.11 49.49
CA LYS A 425 10.49 13.12 48.51
C LYS A 425 9.84 11.89 49.13
N THR A 426 9.31 11.99 50.36
CA THR A 426 8.68 10.87 51.07
C THR A 426 7.59 10.18 50.25
N GLN A 427 6.68 10.94 49.62
CA GLN A 427 5.62 10.35 48.81
C GLN A 427 6.14 9.57 47.59
N GLN A 428 7.14 10.10 46.88
CA GLN A 428 7.72 9.44 45.71
C GLN A 428 8.54 8.21 46.13
N PHE A 429 9.27 8.28 47.25
CA PHE A 429 10.01 7.15 47.80
C PHE A 429 9.06 5.97 48.11
N TYR A 430 8.00 6.19 48.90
CA TYR A 430 7.06 5.11 49.25
C TYR A 430 6.25 4.63 48.05
N LYS A 431 5.95 5.48 47.07
CA LYS A 431 5.28 5.07 45.82
C LYS A 431 6.14 4.09 45.01
N GLU A 432 7.42 4.41 44.82
CA GLU A 432 8.35 3.55 44.08
C GLU A 432 8.71 2.28 44.86
N LEU A 433 8.85 2.37 46.18
CA LEU A 433 9.04 1.23 47.07
C LEU A 433 7.86 0.24 46.96
N ASN A 434 6.62 0.74 47.04
CA ASN A 434 5.44 -0.11 46.90
C ASN A 434 5.29 -0.68 45.48
N ARG A 435 5.72 0.06 44.43
CA ARG A 435 5.77 -0.44 43.04
C ARG A 435 6.72 -1.63 42.93
N LEU A 436 7.96 -1.50 43.41
CA LEU A 436 8.94 -2.57 43.41
C LEU A 436 8.46 -3.75 44.26
N ARG A 437 7.92 -3.48 45.46
CA ARG A 437 7.39 -4.52 46.36
C ARG A 437 6.32 -5.38 45.67
N LYS A 438 5.31 -4.74 45.07
CA LYS A 438 4.24 -5.45 44.36
C LYS A 438 4.79 -6.29 43.22
N ALA A 439 5.71 -5.75 42.43
CA ALA A 439 6.33 -6.49 41.33
C ALA A 439 7.16 -7.70 41.83
N ALA A 440 7.95 -7.54 42.89
CA ALA A 440 8.73 -8.64 43.46
C ALA A 440 7.84 -9.76 44.00
N ILE A 441 6.71 -9.43 44.64
CA ILE A 441 5.73 -10.42 45.12
C ILE A 441 5.08 -11.14 43.93
N SER A 442 4.62 -10.40 42.91
CA SER A 442 3.98 -10.98 41.72
C SER A 442 4.92 -11.89 40.93
N LEU A 443 6.23 -11.59 40.92
CA LEU A 443 7.26 -12.41 40.26
C LEU A 443 7.80 -13.55 41.16
N GLY A 444 7.40 -13.61 42.43
CA GLY A 444 7.96 -14.56 43.40
C GLY A 444 9.42 -14.26 43.80
N PHE A 445 9.95 -13.09 43.47
CA PHE A 445 11.34 -12.70 43.70
C PHE A 445 11.54 -12.08 45.09
N LEU A 446 11.25 -12.86 46.14
CA LEU A 446 11.24 -12.37 47.53
C LEU A 446 12.63 -11.99 48.06
N GLU A 447 13.69 -12.60 47.54
CA GLU A 447 15.08 -12.29 47.92
C GLU A 447 15.45 -10.83 47.61
N LEU A 448 14.84 -10.24 46.55
CA LEU A 448 15.03 -8.84 46.23
C LEU A 448 14.56 -7.91 47.34
N LEU A 449 13.48 -8.26 48.05
CA LEU A 449 12.97 -7.46 49.15
C LEU A 449 13.96 -7.46 50.33
N ASN A 450 14.56 -8.61 50.61
CA ASN A 450 15.61 -8.72 51.62
C ASN A 450 16.86 -7.95 51.22
N GLY A 451 17.26 -8.05 49.94
CA GLY A 451 18.38 -7.28 49.38
C GLY A 451 18.14 -5.77 49.45
N LEU A 452 16.94 -5.30 49.10
CA LEU A 452 16.58 -3.89 49.18
C LEU A 452 16.55 -3.37 50.63
N ALA A 453 16.05 -4.17 51.57
CA ALA A 453 16.10 -3.81 52.99
C ALA A 453 17.55 -3.68 53.50
N TYR A 454 18.45 -4.56 53.09
CA TYR A 454 19.88 -4.44 53.42
C TYR A 454 20.50 -3.17 52.82
N ILE A 455 20.15 -2.82 51.57
CA ILE A 455 20.62 -1.58 50.94
C ILE A 455 20.14 -0.35 51.73
N PHE A 456 18.88 -0.33 52.21
CA PHE A 456 18.38 0.78 53.02
C PHE A 456 19.11 0.92 54.36
N ASP A 457 19.45 -0.18 55.03
CA ASP A 457 20.27 -0.12 56.24
C ASP A 457 21.66 0.47 55.95
N GLN A 458 22.29 0.08 54.84
CA GLN A 458 23.58 0.64 54.43
C GLN A 458 23.50 2.13 54.10
N GLU A 459 22.47 2.57 53.39
CA GLU A 459 22.27 3.99 53.08
C GLU A 459 21.97 4.81 54.34
N CYS A 460 21.27 4.23 55.33
CA CYS A 460 21.05 4.86 56.63
C CYS A 460 22.36 5.12 57.39
N LEU A 461 23.30 4.16 57.36
CA LEU A 461 24.64 4.30 57.96
C LEU A 461 25.54 5.31 57.23
N GLN A 462 25.30 5.53 55.94
CA GLN A 462 26.08 6.44 55.09
C GLN A 462 25.50 7.85 54.98
N LEU A 463 24.48 8.18 55.79
CA LEU A 463 23.90 9.51 55.77
C LEU A 463 24.93 10.57 56.21
N PRO A 464 25.05 11.70 55.48
CA PRO A 464 25.93 12.78 55.88
C PRO A 464 25.42 13.43 57.18
N GLY A 465 26.31 14.01 57.99
CA GLY A 465 25.93 14.69 59.24
C GLY A 465 24.99 15.90 59.07
N SER A 466 24.78 16.36 57.83
CA SER A 466 23.82 17.40 57.45
C SER A 466 22.45 16.86 57.02
N ALA A 467 22.22 15.55 57.04
CA ALA A 467 20.95 14.94 56.66
C ALA A 467 19.87 15.18 57.71
N HIS A 468 18.62 15.34 57.26
CA HIS A 468 17.48 15.52 58.14
C HIS A 468 17.23 14.25 58.99
N PRO A 469 16.93 14.37 60.31
CA PRO A 469 16.75 13.21 61.19
C PRO A 469 15.63 12.25 60.76
N ASP A 470 14.60 12.77 60.09
CA ASP A 470 13.51 11.96 59.53
C ASP A 470 13.98 10.97 58.44
N CYS A 471 15.08 11.27 57.73
CA CYS A 471 15.60 10.38 56.68
C CYS A 471 15.99 9.00 57.23
N ALA A 472 16.72 8.97 58.36
CA ALA A 472 17.13 7.73 59.02
C ALA A 472 15.91 6.93 59.52
N LEU A 473 14.93 7.61 60.12
CA LEU A 473 13.71 7.00 60.64
C LEU A 473 12.87 6.34 59.54
N GLN A 474 12.67 7.04 58.41
CA GLN A 474 11.90 6.50 57.28
C GLN A 474 12.63 5.33 56.59
N LEU A 475 13.95 5.40 56.43
CA LEU A 475 14.77 4.32 55.85
C LEU A 475 14.73 3.06 56.71
N GLN A 476 14.93 3.20 58.02
CA GLN A 476 14.89 2.08 58.95
C GLN A 476 13.50 1.45 59.00
N HIS A 477 12.44 2.27 59.08
CA HIS A 477 11.05 1.80 59.00
C HIS A 477 10.78 1.01 57.71
N ALA A 478 11.21 1.54 56.56
CA ALA A 478 11.05 0.84 55.28
C ALA A 478 11.79 -0.51 55.24
N ALA A 479 13.03 -0.58 55.76
CA ALA A 479 13.81 -1.81 55.82
C ALA A 479 13.19 -2.87 56.72
N GLU A 480 12.74 -2.49 57.92
CA GLU A 480 12.07 -3.40 58.86
C GLU A 480 10.77 -3.94 58.29
N VAL A 481 9.96 -3.06 57.68
CA VAL A 481 8.67 -3.43 57.12
C VAL A 481 8.87 -4.38 55.94
N LEU A 482 9.82 -4.14 55.04
CA LEU A 482 10.16 -5.06 53.93
C LEU A 482 10.50 -6.50 54.37
N ARG A 483 11.05 -6.67 55.58
CA ARG A 483 11.40 -8.00 56.14
C ARG A 483 10.22 -8.74 56.76
N LYS A 484 9.13 -8.04 57.11
CA LYS A 484 7.96 -8.65 57.79
C LYS A 484 7.18 -9.55 56.82
N THR A 485 6.65 -10.65 57.34
CA THR A 485 5.81 -11.60 56.57
C THR A 485 4.48 -10.99 56.12
N GLN A 486 3.95 -10.01 56.86
CA GLN A 486 2.74 -9.25 56.51
C GLN A 486 2.89 -8.48 55.19
N ASN A 487 4.12 -8.15 54.80
CA ASN A 487 4.41 -7.49 53.54
C ASN A 487 4.39 -8.41 52.33
N ARG A 488 4.03 -9.68 52.48
CA ARG A 488 3.88 -10.61 51.36
C ARG A 488 2.50 -10.53 50.71
N ASP A 489 1.55 -9.82 51.33
CA ASP A 489 0.27 -9.51 50.70
C ASP A 489 0.43 -8.38 49.67
N ILE A 490 -0.04 -8.62 48.44
CA ILE A 490 -0.03 -7.65 47.34
C ILE A 490 -0.90 -6.41 47.65
N LYS A 491 -1.96 -6.57 48.47
CA LYS A 491 -2.88 -5.49 48.85
C LYS A 491 -2.30 -4.57 49.92
N TYR A 492 -1.35 -5.05 50.71
CA TYR A 492 -0.70 -4.25 51.74
C TYR A 492 0.00 -3.02 51.12
N VAL A 493 0.02 -1.88 51.79
CA VAL A 493 0.73 -0.69 51.32
C VAL A 493 1.61 -0.19 52.45
N VAL A 494 2.91 -0.11 52.19
CA VAL A 494 3.87 0.44 53.14
C VAL A 494 3.61 1.94 53.24
N MET A 495 3.18 2.39 54.42
CA MET A 495 2.92 3.79 54.71
C MET A 495 4.14 4.45 55.37
N PRO A 496 4.39 5.75 55.13
CA PRO A 496 5.42 6.51 55.84
C PRO A 496 5.22 6.48 57.35
N LEU A 497 6.31 6.52 58.10
CA LEU A 497 6.24 6.70 59.55
C LEU A 497 5.76 8.13 59.84
N GLN A 498 4.78 8.30 60.74
CA GLN A 498 4.41 9.63 61.20
C GLN A 498 5.44 10.10 62.22
N THR A 499 6.15 11.17 61.91
CA THR A 499 7.16 11.76 62.79
C THR A 499 6.77 13.17 63.18
N ASN A 500 7.08 13.54 64.43
CA ASN A 500 6.72 14.85 64.99
C ASN A 500 7.60 16.01 64.47
N TYR A 501 8.55 15.72 63.58
CA TYR A 501 9.46 16.71 63.00
C TYR A 501 8.80 17.63 61.95
N ASN A 502 7.59 17.28 61.47
CA ASN A 502 6.81 18.10 60.53
C ASN A 502 5.70 18.92 61.22
N SER A 503 5.61 18.86 62.54
CA SER A 503 4.70 19.65 63.37
C SER A 503 5.52 20.62 64.22
N SER A 504 5.99 21.70 63.59
CA SER A 504 6.51 22.92 64.22
C SER A 504 6.32 24.07 63.25
#